data_AF-A0A1N7NBE7-F1
#
_entry.id   AF-A0A1N7NBE7-F1
#
_cell.length_a   1.000
_cell.length_b   1.000
_cell.length_c   1.000
_cell.angle_alpha   90.00
_cell.angle_beta   90.00
_cell.angle_gamma   90.00
#
_symmetry.space_group_name_H-M   'P 1'
#
loop_
_entity.id
_entity.type
_entity.pdbx_description
1 polymer ?
#
loop_
_entity_poly.entity_id
_entity_poly.type
_entity_poly.pdbx_seq_one_letter_code
_entity_poly.pdbx_strand_id
1 'polypeptide(L)'
;MKMELLEREMAQDLLMMEKQLIQEITHTEAHCANHTLREAMHRMHTDTEELHMRLFQTMHRKGWVQTATAGQQEIESTILHWEQQRLKQSELGGNHHGKGR
;
A
#
# COMPACT_ATOMS: atom_id res chain seq x y z
N MET A 1 -22.61 1.10 24.74
CA MET A 1 -23.14 1.07 23.36
C MET A 1 -23.05 2.40 22.62
N LYS A 2 -23.61 3.53 23.10
CA LYS A 2 -23.49 4.83 22.36
C LYS A 2 -22.06 5.35 22.23
N MET A 3 -21.25 5.22 23.28
CA MET A 3 -19.85 5.70 23.27
C MET A 3 -18.99 4.97 22.23
N GLU A 4 -19.16 3.66 22.11
CA GLU A 4 -18.38 2.82 21.19
C GLU A 4 -18.69 3.13 19.71
N LEU A 5 -19.96 3.44 19.41
CA LEU A 5 -20.36 3.84 18.05
C LEU A 5 -19.69 5.17 17.66
N LEU A 6 -19.69 6.14 18.57
CA LEU A 6 -19.05 7.44 18.36
C LEU A 6 -17.53 7.30 18.21
N GLU A 7 -16.88 6.49 19.06
CA GLU A 7 -15.46 6.19 18.93
C GLU A 7 -15.11 5.56 17.57
N ARG A 8 -15.96 4.65 17.09
CA ARG A 8 -15.79 4.01 15.78
C ARG A 8 -15.92 5.01 14.64
N GLU A 9 -16.93 5.87 14.68
CA GLU A 9 -17.14 6.91 13.67
C GLU A 9 -15.96 7.90 13.63
N MET A 10 -15.53 8.38 14.80
CA MET A 10 -14.33 9.22 14.91
C MET A 10 -13.08 8.54 14.37
N ALA A 11 -12.88 7.26 14.68
CA ALA A 11 -11.75 6.48 14.17
C ALA A 11 -11.82 6.31 12.65
N GLN A 12 -13.02 6.14 12.09
CA GLN A 12 -13.24 6.06 10.64
C GLN A 12 -12.88 7.37 9.95
N ASP A 13 -13.34 8.50 10.50
CA ASP A 13 -13.06 9.84 9.98
C ASP A 13 -11.56 10.15 10.04
N LEU A 14 -10.91 9.83 11.16
CA LEU A 14 -9.45 9.95 11.29
C LEU A 14 -8.73 9.08 10.26
N LEU A 15 -9.15 7.82 10.07
CA LEU A 15 -8.51 6.92 9.11
C LEU A 15 -8.60 7.46 7.68
N MET A 16 -9.75 8.03 7.30
CA MET A 16 -9.93 8.67 5.99
C MET A 16 -9.08 9.93 5.84
N MET A 17 -9.02 10.76 6.90
CA MET A 17 -8.20 11.96 6.92
C MET A 17 -6.72 11.66 6.75
N GLU A 18 -6.19 10.69 7.52
CA GLU A 18 -4.79 10.24 7.42
C GLU A 18 -4.48 9.74 6.00
N LYS A 19 -5.38 8.97 5.38
CA LYS A 19 -5.23 8.52 4.00
C LYS A 19 -5.13 9.69 3.02
N GLN A 20 -5.97 10.70 3.18
CA GLN A 20 -5.95 11.88 2.32
C GLN A 20 -4.67 12.70 2.53
N LEU A 21 -4.22 12.86 3.78
CA LEU A 21 -2.94 13.52 4.08
C LEU A 21 -1.75 12.82 3.43
N ILE A 22 -1.69 11.49 3.49
CA ILE A 22 -0.65 10.70 2.80
C ILE A 22 -0.63 11.01 1.30
N GLN A 23 -1.80 11.04 0.65
CA GLN A 23 -1.93 11.35 -0.77
C GLN A 23 -1.44 12.78 -1.10
N GLU A 24 -1.83 13.77 -0.31
CA GLU A 24 -1.43 15.16 -0.52
C GLU A 24 0.07 15.39 -0.27
N ILE A 25 0.63 14.77 0.77
CA ILE A 25 2.08 14.83 1.05
C ILE A 25 2.85 14.18 -0.10
N THR A 26 2.42 13.01 -0.57
CA THR A 26 3.04 12.31 -1.72
C THR A 26 3.02 13.18 -2.97
N HIS A 27 1.87 13.78 -3.26
CA HIS A 27 1.71 14.67 -4.41
C HIS A 27 2.64 15.88 -4.29
N THR A 28 2.68 16.52 -3.12
CA THR A 28 3.53 17.68 -2.86
C THR A 28 5.01 17.33 -2.94
N GLU A 29 5.43 16.19 -2.39
CA GLU A 29 6.81 15.69 -2.44
C GLU A 29 7.27 15.51 -3.90
N ALA A 30 6.43 14.92 -4.75
CA ALA A 30 6.72 14.71 -6.17
C ALA A 30 6.96 16.02 -6.94
N HIS A 31 6.32 17.11 -6.52
CA HIS A 31 6.47 18.44 -7.12
C HIS A 31 7.54 19.32 -6.44
N CYS A 32 8.16 18.88 -5.35
CA CYS A 32 9.17 19.64 -4.63
C CYS A 32 10.52 19.62 -5.35
N ALA A 33 10.92 20.73 -5.97
CA ALA A 33 12.24 20.88 -6.58
C ALA A 33 13.38 21.04 -5.54
N ASN A 34 13.07 21.54 -4.34
CA ASN A 34 14.05 21.74 -3.28
C ASN A 34 14.30 20.42 -2.51
N HIS A 35 15.57 20.01 -2.40
CA HIS A 35 15.96 18.75 -1.76
C HIS A 35 15.63 18.71 -0.27
N THR A 36 16.00 19.74 0.49
CA THR A 36 15.73 19.81 1.93
C THR A 36 14.24 19.77 2.24
N LEU A 37 13.42 20.44 1.43
CA LEU A 37 11.98 20.40 1.55
C LEU A 37 11.43 19.01 1.22
N ARG A 38 11.96 18.36 0.18
CA ARG A 38 11.57 16.99 -0.18
C ARG A 38 11.88 16.00 0.95
N GLU A 39 13.05 16.07 1.56
CA GLU A 39 13.40 15.24 2.71
C GLU A 39 12.48 15.50 3.93
N ALA A 40 12.09 16.76 4.15
CA ALA A 40 11.13 17.09 5.20
C ALA A 40 9.74 16.50 4.92
N MET A 41 9.25 16.62 3.67
CA MET A 41 7.99 16.00 3.23
C MET A 41 8.04 14.48 3.35
N HIS A 42 9.16 13.86 2.96
CA HIS A 42 9.35 12.42 3.07
C HIS A 42 9.25 11.93 4.54
N ARG A 43 9.86 12.65 5.48
CA ARG A 43 9.71 12.35 6.92
C ARG A 43 8.26 12.46 7.38
N MET A 44 7.57 13.55 6.99
CA MET A 44 6.15 13.72 7.31
C MET A 44 5.29 12.59 6.72
N HIS A 45 5.60 12.15 5.49
CA HIS A 45 4.94 11.02 4.86
C HIS A 45 5.08 9.74 5.69
N THR A 46 6.31 9.38 6.07
CA THR A 46 6.60 8.20 6.90
C THR A 46 5.87 8.25 8.24
N ASP A 47 5.89 9.40 8.93
CA ASP A 47 5.23 9.56 10.22
C ASP A 47 3.70 9.40 10.09
N THR A 48 3.11 9.94 9.02
CA THR A 48 1.68 9.88 8.72
C THR A 48 1.25 8.44 8.35
N GLU A 49 2.05 7.74 7.53
CA GLU A 49 1.83 6.33 7.21
C GLU A 49 1.88 5.44 8.46
N GLU A 50 2.82 5.69 9.36
CA GLU A 50 2.92 4.93 10.61
C GLU A 50 1.67 5.15 11.48
N LEU A 51 1.18 6.39 11.59
CA LEU A 51 -0.04 6.71 12.31
C LEU A 51 -1.27 6.03 11.68
N HIS A 52 -1.41 6.13 10.36
CA HIS A 52 -2.48 5.47 9.60
C HIS A 52 -2.48 3.95 9.86
N MET A 53 -1.31 3.31 9.81
CA MET A 53 -1.15 1.88 10.05
C MET A 53 -1.55 1.49 11.48
N ARG A 54 -1.09 2.24 12.49
CA ARG A 54 -1.44 1.98 13.91
C ARG A 54 -2.94 2.14 14.17
N LEU A 55 -3.56 3.16 13.57
CA LEU A 55 -5.00 3.39 13.65
C LEU A 55 -5.77 2.23 13.00
N PHE A 56 -5.41 1.86 11.77
CA PHE A 56 -6.00 0.74 11.05
C PHE A 56 -5.90 -0.57 11.85
N GLN A 57 -4.73 -0.92 12.37
CA GLN A 57 -4.53 -2.13 13.16
C GLN A 57 -5.37 -2.12 14.45
N THR A 58 -5.55 -0.95 15.06
CA THR A 58 -6.38 -0.80 16.25
C THR A 58 -7.86 -1.01 15.91
N MET A 59 -8.34 -0.40 14.82
CA MET A 59 -9.71 -0.61 14.34
C MET A 59 -9.96 -2.06 13.91
N HIS A 60 -8.98 -2.70 13.25
CA HIS A 60 -9.04 -4.10 12.86
C HIS A 60 -9.11 -5.03 14.08
N ARG A 61 -8.27 -4.82 15.10
CA ARG A 61 -8.32 -5.60 16.36
C ARG A 61 -9.65 -5.45 17.11
N LYS A 62 -10.29 -4.28 17.01
CA LYS A 62 -11.63 -4.03 17.56
C LYS A 62 -12.77 -4.58 16.66
N GLY A 63 -12.46 -5.15 15.50
CA GLY A 63 -13.45 -5.67 14.55
C GLY A 63 -14.25 -4.60 13.82
N TRP A 64 -13.79 -3.34 13.83
CA TRP A 64 -14.49 -2.21 13.22
C TRP A 64 -14.22 -2.07 11.73
N VAL A 65 -13.11 -2.64 11.25
CA VAL A 65 -12.72 -2.66 9.85
C VAL A 65 -12.58 -4.11 9.40
N GLN A 66 -13.25 -4.46 8.31
CA GLN A 66 -13.13 -5.76 7.65
C GLN A 66 -12.10 -5.63 6.53
N THR A 67 -11.01 -6.39 6.61
CA THR A 67 -10.17 -6.64 5.44
C THR A 67 -10.83 -7.70 4.60
N ALA A 68 -11.09 -7.40 3.32
CA ALA A 68 -11.51 -8.44 2.38
C ALA A 68 -10.45 -9.54 2.37
N THR A 69 -10.80 -10.74 2.86
CA THR A 69 -10.01 -11.93 2.63
C THR A 69 -10.21 -12.32 1.18
N ALA A 70 -9.13 -12.40 0.40
CA ALA A 70 -9.20 -12.87 -0.98
C ALA A 70 -9.89 -14.24 -1.02
N GLY A 71 -10.84 -14.40 -1.95
CA GLY A 71 -11.47 -15.70 -2.14
C GLY A 71 -10.43 -16.72 -2.61
N GLN A 72 -10.63 -18.00 -2.27
CA GLN A 72 -9.72 -19.08 -2.68
C GLN A 72 -9.42 -19.04 -4.20
N GLN A 73 -10.42 -18.68 -5.01
CA GLN A 73 -10.31 -18.54 -6.46
C GLN A 73 -9.39 -17.38 -6.90
N GLU A 74 -9.40 -16.24 -6.19
CA GLU A 74 -8.49 -15.12 -6.47
C GLU A 74 -7.05 -15.46 -6.11
N ILE A 75 -6.85 -16.23 -5.04
CA ILE A 75 -5.54 -16.74 -4.62
C ILE A 75 -4.99 -17.66 -5.71
N GLU A 76 -5.76 -18.66 -6.13
CA GLU A 76 -5.36 -19.62 -7.16
C GLU A 76 -5.09 -18.95 -8.51
N SER A 77 -5.95 -18.01 -8.92
CA SER A 77 -5.75 -17.24 -10.15
C SER A 77 -4.47 -16.41 -10.12
N THR A 78 -4.15 -15.82 -8.97
CA THR A 78 -2.93 -15.03 -8.79
C THR A 78 -1.68 -15.91 -8.83
N ILE A 79 -1.70 -17.09 -8.19
CA ILE A 79 -0.60 -18.07 -8.24
C ILE A 79 -0.33 -18.48 -9.70
N LEU A 80 -1.37 -18.89 -10.43
CA LEU A 80 -1.28 -19.29 -11.84
C LEU A 80 -0.71 -18.17 -12.72
N HIS A 81 -1.15 -16.92 -12.51
CA HIS A 81 -0.64 -15.76 -13.24
C HIS A 81 0.88 -15.58 -13.03
N TRP A 82 1.35 -15.66 -11.79
CA TRP A 82 2.77 -15.52 -11.48
C TRP A 82 3.63 -16.66 -12.03
N GLU A 83 3.14 -17.89 -11.97
CA GLU A 83 3.83 -19.05 -12.57
C GLU A 83 3.99 -18.89 -14.08
N GLN A 84 2.93 -18.45 -14.78
CA GLN A 84 2.97 -18.19 -16.22
C GLN A 84 3.93 -17.06 -16.57
N GLN A 85 3.95 -15.98 -15.79
CA GLN A 85 4.84 -14.86 -16.01
C GLN A 85 6.31 -15.27 -15.85
N ARG A 86 6.60 -16.15 -14.87
CA ARG A 86 7.94 -16.69 -14.63
C ARG A 86 8.42 -17.59 -15.77
N LEU A 87 7.52 -18.41 -16.33
CA LEU A 87 7.81 -19.26 -17.50
C LEU A 87 8.10 -18.41 -18.75
N LYS A 88 7.29 -17.39 -19.04
CA LYS A 88 7.51 -16.48 -20.18
C LYS A 88 8.84 -15.72 -20.09
N GLN A 89 9.26 -15.31 -18.89
CA GLN A 89 10.57 -14.68 -18.69
C GLN A 89 11.74 -15.66 -18.89
N SER A 90 11.55 -16.95 -18.54
CA SER A 90 12.55 -17.99 -18.79
C SER A 90 12.75 -18.28 -20.28
N GLU A 91 11.71 -18.19 -21.10
CA GLU A 91 11.79 -18.42 -22.56
C GLU A 91 12.47 -17.25 -23.29
N LEU A 92 12.35 -16.02 -22.77
CA LEU A 92 12.95 -14.81 -23.35
C LEU A 92 14.42 -14.61 -22.98
N GLY A 93 14.93 -15.29 -21.95
CA GLY A 93 16.34 -15.23 -21.51
C GLY A 93 17.29 -16.19 -22.24
N GLY A 94 16.79 -17.04 -23.13
CA GLY A 94 17.53 -18.18 -23.69
C GLY A 94 18.27 -17.98 -25.02
N ASN A 95 18.26 -16.79 -25.64
CA ASN A 95 18.73 -16.65 -27.02
C ASN A 95 19.73 -15.51 -27.29
N HIS A 96 20.74 -15.38 -26.44
CA HIS A 96 21.96 -14.65 -26.77
C HIS A 96 23.21 -15.46 -26.42
N HIS A 97 23.55 -16.47 -27.22
CA HIS A 97 24.94 -16.92 -27.38
C HIS A 97 25.12 -17.61 -28.75
N GLY A 98 25.91 -17.00 -29.64
CA GLY A 98 26.42 -17.68 -30.83
C GLY A 98 26.50 -16.86 -32.12
N LYS A 99 27.19 -15.72 -32.13
CA LYS A 99 27.82 -15.22 -33.36
C LYS A 99 29.29 -14.91 -33.04
N GLY A 100 30.17 -15.80 -33.48
CA GLY A 100 31.59 -15.71 -33.19
C GLY A 100 32.40 -16.82 -33.84
N ARG A 101 32.46 -16.81 -35.18
CA ARG A 101 33.70 -16.91 -35.96
C ARG A 101 33.40 -16.78 -37.45
#